data_AF-A0A1Q3H2I2-F1
#
_entry.id   AF-A0A1Q3H2I2-F1
#
_cell.length_a   1.000
_cell.length_b   1.000
_cell.length_c   1.000
_cell.angle_alpha   90.00
_cell.angle_beta   90.00
_cell.angle_gamma   90.00
#
_symmetry.space_group_name_H-M   'P 1'
#
loop_
_entity.id
_entity.type
_entity.pdbx_description
1 polymer ?
#
loop_
_entity_poly.entity_id
_entity_poly.type
_entity_poly.pdbx_seq_one_letter_code
_entity_poly.pdbx_strand_id
1 'polypeptide(L)'
;MSQKFHKFWLKITAIVVGSFGPIFFLGAMAATMEPARLTLDFLSWPLDGATTYQSSDTRFLSALTGGFLLGWGVTIWCLSVWVYDKAPEFVRKSVLIGALSWFFLDSAGSIASGNASNAFFNVLVLLLAIGPLWRPAKTA
;
A
#
# COMPACT_ATOMS: atom_id res chain seq x y z
N MET A 1 3.55 16.37 17.65
CA MET A 1 4.74 15.63 17.19
C MET A 1 5.66 16.55 16.41
N SER A 2 6.94 16.24 16.34
CA SER A 2 7.90 17.02 15.55
C SER A 2 7.84 16.71 14.06
N GLN A 3 8.30 17.66 13.24
CA GLN A 3 8.50 17.46 11.81
C GLN A 3 9.47 16.32 11.49
N LYS A 4 10.51 16.12 12.32
CA LYS A 4 11.46 15.00 12.19
C LYS A 4 10.75 13.65 12.25
N PHE A 5 9.80 13.49 13.16
CA PHE A 5 9.06 12.25 13.31
C PHE A 5 8.07 12.02 12.16
N HIS A 6 7.41 13.07 11.64
CA HIS A 6 6.61 12.97 10.41
C HIS A 6 7.45 12.55 9.21
N LYS A 7 8.61 13.20 9.00
CA LYS A 7 9.52 12.87 7.89
C LYS A 7 9.98 11.41 7.96
N PHE A 8 10.29 10.92 9.17
CA PHE A 8 10.57 9.51 9.42
C PHE A 8 9.37 8.62 9.10
N TRP A 9 8.17 8.98 9.55
CA TRP A 9 6.98 8.17 9.31
C TRP A 9 6.62 8.07 7.83
N LEU A 10 6.83 9.13 7.03
CA LEU A 10 6.66 9.05 5.57
C LEU A 10 7.54 7.96 4.93
N LYS A 11 8.72 7.68 5.49
CA LYS A 11 9.55 6.57 5.04
C LYS A 11 8.97 5.22 5.43
N ILE A 12 8.36 5.13 6.61
CA ILE A 12 7.59 3.94 7.02
C ILE A 12 6.41 3.74 6.07
N THR A 13 5.63 4.78 5.77
CA THR A 13 4.54 4.74 4.78
C THR A 13 5.04 4.25 3.43
N ALA A 14 6.16 4.79 2.94
CA ALA A 14 6.77 4.40 1.67
C ALA A 14 7.17 2.92 1.65
N ILE A 15 7.75 2.41 2.73
CA ILE A 15 8.14 0.99 2.85
C ILE A 15 6.90 0.10 2.92
N VAL A 16 5.93 0.44 3.77
CA VAL A 16 4.68 -0.33 3.94
C VAL A 16 3.94 -0.47 2.62
N VAL A 17 3.85 0.59 1.83
CA VAL A 17 3.20 0.54 0.49
C VAL A 17 4.11 -0.15 -0.53
N GLY A 18 5.37 0.28 -0.62
CA GLY A 18 6.29 -0.13 -1.67
C GLY A 18 6.76 -1.58 -1.58
N SER A 19 6.79 -2.18 -0.38
CA SER A 19 7.27 -3.55 -0.18
C SER A 19 6.36 -4.60 -0.83
N PHE A 20 5.07 -4.32 -0.97
CA PHE A 20 4.15 -5.19 -1.72
C PHE A 20 4.46 -5.20 -3.22
N GLY A 21 5.11 -4.14 -3.73
CA GLY A 21 5.47 -4.03 -5.14
C GLY A 21 6.27 -5.21 -5.66
N PRO A 22 7.47 -5.49 -5.11
CA PRO A 22 8.25 -6.68 -5.48
C PRO A 22 7.53 -8.00 -5.30
N ILE A 23 6.70 -8.14 -4.26
CA ILE A 23 5.92 -9.37 -4.00
C ILE A 23 4.97 -9.63 -5.17
N PHE A 24 4.14 -8.66 -5.54
CA PHE A 24 3.18 -8.80 -6.63
C PHE A 24 3.83 -8.82 -8.01
N PHE A 25 4.95 -8.12 -8.21
CA PHE A 25 5.72 -8.22 -9.46
C PHE A 25 6.20 -9.66 -9.70
N LEU A 26 6.78 -10.30 -8.69
CA LEU A 26 7.21 -11.71 -8.76
C LEU A 26 6.04 -12.68 -8.95
N GLY A 27 4.83 -12.26 -8.58
CA GLY A 27 3.55 -12.93 -8.90
C GLY A 27 3.33 -13.20 -10.39
N ALA A 28 3.94 -12.42 -11.28
CA ALA A 28 3.75 -12.56 -12.72
C ALA A 28 4.43 -13.81 -13.31
N MET A 29 5.44 -14.37 -12.62
CA MET A 29 6.20 -15.53 -13.09
C MET A 29 5.82 -16.80 -12.32
N ALA A 30 5.63 -17.89 -13.05
CA ALA A 30 5.24 -19.18 -12.46
C ALA A 30 6.22 -19.67 -11.38
N ALA A 31 7.52 -19.41 -11.54
CA ALA A 31 8.54 -19.85 -10.59
C ALA A 31 8.54 -19.09 -9.26
N THR A 32 7.97 -17.89 -9.21
CA THR A 32 8.08 -16.98 -8.04
C THR A 32 6.74 -16.48 -7.52
N MET A 33 5.63 -17.05 -7.99
CA MET A 33 4.29 -16.52 -7.70
C MET A 33 3.76 -16.80 -6.30
N GLU A 34 4.28 -17.82 -5.61
CA GLU A 34 3.70 -18.29 -4.34
C GLU A 34 3.55 -17.21 -3.26
N PRO A 35 4.53 -16.31 -3.02
CA PRO A 35 4.36 -15.22 -2.06
C PRO A 35 3.18 -14.30 -2.41
N ALA A 36 2.99 -13.97 -3.69
CA ALA A 36 1.88 -13.13 -4.14
C ALA A 36 0.54 -13.86 -4.03
N ARG A 37 0.52 -15.15 -4.39
CA ARG A 37 -0.66 -16.01 -4.26
C ARG A 37 -1.10 -16.13 -2.81
N LEU A 38 -0.19 -16.50 -1.90
CA LEU A 38 -0.46 -16.61 -0.46
C LEU A 38 -0.90 -15.28 0.14
N THR A 39 -0.32 -14.16 -0.31
CA THR A 39 -0.76 -12.83 0.14
C THR A 39 -2.22 -12.59 -0.24
N LEU A 40 -2.63 -12.81 -1.50
CA LEU A 40 -4.02 -12.62 -1.89
C LEU A 40 -4.97 -13.60 -1.20
N ASP A 41 -4.53 -14.83 -0.98
CA ASP A 41 -5.32 -15.85 -0.30
C ASP A 41 -5.55 -15.48 1.18
N PHE A 42 -4.53 -14.95 1.84
CA PHE A 42 -4.64 -14.42 3.19
C PHE A 42 -5.58 -13.20 3.26
N LEU A 43 -5.47 -12.28 2.29
CA LEU A 43 -6.35 -11.11 2.20
C LEU A 43 -7.79 -11.48 1.87
N SER A 44 -8.00 -12.58 1.13
CA SER A 44 -9.30 -13.17 0.78
C SER A 44 -9.77 -14.19 1.83
N TRP A 45 -9.35 -14.01 3.08
CA TRP A 45 -9.57 -14.89 4.22
C TRP A 45 -10.90 -15.68 4.19
N PRO A 46 -10.88 -17.00 4.47
CA PRO A 46 -9.79 -17.78 5.07
C PRO A 46 -8.66 -18.19 4.12
N LEU A 47 -7.49 -18.51 4.68
CA LEU A 47 -6.36 -19.07 3.91
C LEU A 47 -6.64 -20.53 3.55
N ASP A 48 -7.43 -20.76 2.50
CA ASP A 48 -7.94 -22.07 2.11
C ASP A 48 -7.39 -22.58 0.75
N GLY A 49 -6.58 -21.78 0.06
CA GLY A 49 -5.99 -22.12 -1.23
C GLY A 49 -6.91 -21.85 -2.42
N ALA A 50 -8.10 -21.25 -2.23
CA ALA A 50 -9.01 -20.93 -3.32
C ALA A 50 -8.43 -19.86 -4.26
N THR A 51 -7.55 -18.98 -3.75
CA THR A 51 -6.87 -17.99 -4.58
C THR A 51 -5.77 -18.63 -5.41
N THR A 52 -5.94 -18.63 -6.73
CA THR A 52 -4.97 -19.20 -7.69
C THR A 52 -4.47 -18.15 -8.68
N TYR A 53 -3.21 -18.32 -9.13
CA TYR A 53 -2.60 -17.49 -10.18
C TYR A 53 -2.50 -18.23 -11.53
N GLN A 54 -3.37 -19.21 -11.76
CA GLN A 54 -3.34 -20.02 -12.98
C GLN A 54 -3.69 -19.20 -14.22
N SER A 55 -4.65 -18.26 -14.09
CA SER A 55 -5.01 -17.34 -15.16
C SER A 55 -3.86 -16.40 -15.54
N SER A 56 -3.66 -16.17 -16.84
CA SER A 56 -2.74 -15.15 -17.35
C SER A 56 -3.15 -13.75 -16.92
N ASP A 57 -4.45 -13.49 -16.79
CA ASP A 57 -4.98 -12.17 -16.44
C ASP A 57 -4.66 -11.83 -14.98
N THR A 58 -4.74 -12.82 -14.07
CA THR A 58 -4.33 -12.65 -12.68
C THR A 58 -2.85 -12.31 -12.57
N ARG A 59 -2.00 -13.01 -13.32
CA ARG A 59 -0.54 -12.75 -13.37
C ARG A 59 -0.25 -11.36 -13.94
N PHE A 60 -0.96 -10.96 -14.99
CA PHE A 60 -0.83 -9.64 -15.58
C PHE A 60 -1.26 -8.53 -14.62
N LEU A 61 -2.42 -8.66 -13.98
CA LEU A 61 -2.88 -7.73 -12.95
C LEU A 61 -1.90 -7.67 -11.76
N SER A 62 -1.32 -8.80 -11.35
CA SER A 62 -0.28 -8.83 -10.32
C SER A 62 0.96 -8.01 -10.72
N ALA A 63 1.40 -8.10 -11.98
CA ALA A 63 2.50 -7.29 -12.49
C ALA A 63 2.19 -5.79 -12.43
N LEU A 64 0.98 -5.39 -12.82
CA LEU A 64 0.51 -4.00 -12.75
C LEU A 64 0.46 -3.50 -11.32
N THR A 65 -0.15 -4.27 -10.41
CA THR A 65 -0.20 -3.98 -8.98
C THR A 65 1.20 -3.80 -8.40
N GLY A 66 2.13 -4.69 -8.76
CA GLY A 66 3.53 -4.61 -8.34
C GLY A 66 4.19 -3.27 -8.74
N GLY A 67 4.02 -2.88 -10.00
CA GLY A 67 4.56 -1.63 -10.53
C GLY A 67 3.96 -0.39 -9.87
N PHE A 68 2.64 -0.33 -9.72
CA PHE A 68 1.96 0.81 -9.10
C PHE A 68 2.32 0.97 -7.62
N LEU A 69 2.40 -0.13 -6.85
CA LEU A 69 2.72 -0.08 -5.43
C LEU A 69 4.17 0.34 -5.18
N LEU A 70 5.13 -0.22 -5.93
CA LEU A 70 6.53 0.20 -5.82
C LEU A 70 6.69 1.67 -6.23
N GLY A 71 6.08 2.07 -7.36
CA GLY A 71 6.12 3.45 -7.83
C GLY A 71 5.51 4.44 -6.82
N TRP A 72 4.39 4.08 -6.20
CA TRP A 72 3.76 4.91 -5.16
C TRP A 72 4.64 5.00 -3.91
N GLY A 73 5.20 3.88 -3.45
CA GLY A 73 6.15 3.86 -2.32
C GLY A 73 7.37 4.75 -2.57
N VAL A 74 8.01 4.62 -3.75
CA VAL A 74 9.14 5.48 -4.16
C VAL A 74 8.72 6.95 -4.23
N THR A 75 7.54 7.26 -4.76
CA THR A 75 7.00 8.63 -4.80
C THR A 75 6.89 9.22 -3.40
N ILE A 76 6.32 8.47 -2.43
CA ILE A 76 6.22 8.91 -1.03
C ILE A 76 7.61 9.12 -0.42
N TRP A 77 8.57 8.22 -0.73
CA TRP A 77 9.95 8.36 -0.27
C TRP A 77 10.60 9.65 -0.79
N CYS A 78 10.47 9.93 -2.08
CA CYS A 78 10.96 11.15 -2.70
C CYS A 78 10.30 12.40 -2.13
N LEU A 79 8.99 12.38 -1.86
CA LEU A 79 8.31 13.47 -1.16
C LEU A 79 8.89 13.72 0.24
N SER A 80 9.19 12.65 0.99
CA SER A 80 9.86 12.74 2.29
C SER A 80 11.25 13.38 2.17
N VAL A 81 12.06 12.95 1.20
CA VAL A 81 13.47 13.40 1.10
C VAL A 81 13.59 14.79 0.48
N TRP A 82 12.86 15.08 -0.60
CA TRP A 82 13.11 16.25 -1.44
C TRP A 82 12.13 17.41 -1.22
N VAL A 83 10.92 17.13 -0.76
CA VAL A 83 9.83 18.13 -0.72
C VAL A 83 9.43 18.49 0.70
N TYR A 84 9.52 17.54 1.64
CA TYR A 84 8.97 17.70 2.98
C TYR A 84 9.51 18.93 3.72
N ASP A 85 10.81 19.22 3.64
CA ASP A 85 11.41 20.36 4.35
C ASP A 85 10.94 21.72 3.80
N LYS A 86 10.45 21.75 2.56
CA LYS A 86 9.91 22.96 1.91
C LYS A 86 8.42 23.14 2.15
N ALA A 87 7.69 22.03 2.27
CA ALA A 87 6.23 22.02 2.29
C ALA A 87 5.65 20.85 3.12
N PRO A 88 5.91 20.79 4.44
CA PRO A 88 5.63 19.61 5.25
C PRO A 88 4.13 19.27 5.30
N GLU A 89 3.28 20.28 5.44
CA GLU A 89 1.83 20.09 5.53
C GLU A 89 1.22 19.66 4.19
N PHE A 90 1.71 20.18 3.06
CA PHE A 90 1.25 19.77 1.75
C PHE A 90 1.68 18.33 1.43
N VAL A 91 2.92 17.94 1.77
CA VAL A 91 3.36 16.55 1.64
C VAL A 91 2.49 15.62 2.50
N ARG A 92 2.25 15.97 3.77
CA ARG A 92 1.38 15.21 4.67
C ARG A 92 -0.02 15.03 4.08
N LYS A 93 -0.65 16.11 3.63
CA LYS A 93 -2.01 16.09 3.05
C LYS A 93 -2.05 15.24 1.79
N SER A 94 -1.08 15.39 0.88
CA SER A 94 -1.04 14.60 -0.36
C SER A 94 -0.97 13.10 -0.08
N VAL A 95 -0.12 12.68 0.87
CA VAL A 95 0.00 11.27 1.25
C VAL A 95 -1.26 10.78 1.96
N LEU A 96 -1.80 11.56 2.89
CA LEU A 96 -3.03 11.20 3.61
C LEU A 96 -4.23 11.06 2.68
N ILE A 97 -4.48 12.04 1.81
CA ILE A 97 -5.60 12.02 0.87
C ILE A 97 -5.41 10.88 -0.13
N GLY A 98 -4.20 10.67 -0.65
CA GLY A 98 -3.91 9.54 -1.54
C GLY A 98 -4.19 8.18 -0.89
N ALA A 99 -3.77 7.98 0.37
CA ALA A 99 -4.03 6.73 1.09
C ALA A 99 -5.51 6.53 1.42
N LEU A 100 -6.24 7.60 1.74
CA LEU A 100 -7.69 7.54 1.95
C LEU A 100 -8.41 7.17 0.65
N SER A 101 -8.04 7.78 -0.48
CA SER A 101 -8.58 7.44 -1.79
C SER A 101 -8.35 5.98 -2.16
N TRP A 102 -7.12 5.47 -1.95
CA TRP A 102 -6.80 4.05 -2.11
C TRP A 102 -7.67 3.19 -1.19
N PHE A 103 -7.71 3.49 0.11
CA PHE A 103 -8.47 2.73 1.10
C PHE A 103 -9.93 2.57 0.71
N PHE A 104 -10.60 3.66 0.32
CA PHE A 104 -12.02 3.61 -0.04
C PHE A 104 -12.26 2.82 -1.32
N LEU A 105 -11.48 3.07 -2.38
CA LEU A 105 -11.69 2.42 -3.66
C LEU A 105 -11.32 0.93 -3.62
N ASP A 106 -10.21 0.59 -2.97
CA ASP A 106 -9.74 -0.79 -2.84
C ASP A 106 -10.67 -1.61 -1.95
N SER A 107 -11.14 -1.05 -0.83
CA SER A 107 -12.12 -1.73 0.04
C SER A 107 -13.46 -1.94 -0.65
N ALA A 108 -13.95 -0.94 -1.39
CA ALA A 108 -15.18 -1.07 -2.17
C ALA A 108 -15.05 -2.14 -3.27
N GLY A 109 -13.93 -2.13 -4.01
CA GLY A 109 -13.61 -3.15 -5.01
C GLY A 109 -13.48 -4.55 -4.40
N SER A 110 -12.90 -4.67 -3.20
CA SER A 110 -12.77 -5.93 -2.48
C SER A 110 -14.12 -6.50 -2.09
N ILE A 111 -15.02 -5.69 -1.54
CA ILE A 111 -16.39 -6.11 -1.21
C ILE A 111 -17.15 -6.50 -2.49
N ALA A 112 -17.07 -5.69 -3.54
CA ALA A 112 -17.74 -5.95 -4.81
C ALA A 112 -17.27 -7.23 -5.52
N SER A 113 -16.02 -7.64 -5.30
CA SER A 113 -15.42 -8.86 -5.85
C SER A 113 -15.56 -10.09 -4.95
N GLY A 114 -16.26 -9.98 -3.81
CA GLY A 114 -16.48 -11.09 -2.87
C GLY A 114 -15.41 -11.26 -1.81
N ASN A 115 -14.38 -10.42 -1.78
CA ASN A 115 -13.24 -10.49 -0.85
C ASN A 115 -13.38 -9.47 0.29
N ALA A 116 -14.54 -9.45 0.97
CA ALA A 116 -14.86 -8.45 1.98
C ALA A 116 -13.87 -8.43 3.17
N SER A 117 -13.20 -9.55 3.45
CA SER A 117 -12.11 -9.65 4.43
C SER A 117 -10.98 -8.65 4.15
N ASN A 118 -10.68 -8.35 2.89
CA ASN A 118 -9.62 -7.40 2.54
C ASN A 118 -9.93 -5.98 3.01
N ALA A 119 -11.20 -5.58 3.11
CA ALA A 119 -11.56 -4.28 3.68
C ALA A 119 -11.11 -4.14 5.14
N PHE A 120 -11.12 -5.23 5.93
CA PHE A 120 -10.57 -5.24 7.27
C PHE A 120 -9.04 -5.09 7.26
N PHE A 121 -8.33 -5.81 6.39
CA PHE A 121 -6.88 -5.67 6.26
C PHE A 121 -6.47 -4.27 5.79
N ASN A 122 -7.25 -3.66 4.90
CA ASN A 122 -7.06 -2.28 4.47
C ASN A 122 -7.16 -1.28 5.62
N VAL A 123 -8.01 -1.51 6.62
CA VAL A 123 -8.03 -0.67 7.84
C VAL A 123 -6.69 -0.79 8.59
N LEU A 124 -6.16 -2.00 8.74
CA LEU A 124 -4.87 -2.22 9.41
C LEU A 124 -3.72 -1.56 8.65
N VAL A 125 -3.68 -1.74 7.32
CA VAL A 125 -2.68 -1.11 6.45
C VAL A 125 -2.80 0.41 6.50
N LEU A 126 -4.00 0.97 6.45
CA LEU A 126 -4.22 2.42 6.54
C LEU A 126 -3.70 2.98 7.87
N LEU A 127 -4.04 2.34 8.99
CA LEU A 127 -3.60 2.77 10.31
C LEU A 127 -2.07 2.71 10.46
N LEU A 128 -1.44 1.66 9.94
CA LEU A 128 0.02 1.52 9.96
C LEU A 128 0.70 2.54 9.03
N ALA A 129 0.24 2.64 7.79
CA ALA A 129 0.81 3.49 6.76
C ALA A 129 0.70 4.97 7.14
N ILE A 130 -0.49 5.43 7.57
CA ILE A 130 -0.70 6.83 7.95
C ILE A 130 -0.17 7.13 9.34
N GLY A 131 -0.31 6.21 10.29
CA GLY A 131 0.15 6.36 11.67
C GLY A 131 -0.15 7.75 12.23
N PRO A 132 0.84 8.62 12.43
CA PRO A 132 0.63 9.93 13.03
C PRO A 132 0.37 11.06 12.02
N LEU A 133 0.34 10.78 10.72
CA LEU A 133 0.10 11.77 9.66
C LEU A 133 -1.35 12.29 9.65
N TRP A 134 -2.25 11.75 10.48
CA TRP A 134 -3.61 12.27 10.71
C TRP A 134 -3.63 13.71 11.22
N ARG A 135 -2.59 14.12 11.94
CA ARG A 135 -2.50 15.45 12.55
C ARG A 135 -1.30 16.22 11.96
N PRO A 136 -1.40 17.54 11.79
CA PRO A 136 -0.26 18.37 11.39
C PRO A 136 0.93 18.24 12.35
N ALA A 137 2.14 18.45 11.83
CA ALA A 137 3.33 18.52 12.67
C ALA A 137 3.25 19.77 13.54
N LYS A 138 3.74 19.70 14.77
CA LYS A 138 4.03 20.93 15.52
C LYS A 138 5.26 21.56 14.87
N THR A 139 5.16 22.80 14.44
CA THR A 139 6.32 23.65 14.18
C THR A 139 7.11 23.74 15.47
N ALA A 140 8.41 23.43 15.38
CA ALA A 140 9.34 23.70 16.47
C ALA A 140 9.53 25.21 16.62
#